data_AF-A0A3S4UYE6-F1
#
_entry.id   AF-A0A3S4UYE6-F1
#
_cell.length_a   1.000
_cell.length_b   1.000
_cell.length_c   1.000
_cell.angle_alpha   90.00
_cell.angle_beta   90.00
_cell.angle_gamma   90.00
#
_symmetry.space_group_name_H-M   'P 1'
#
loop_
_entity.id
_entity.type
_entity.pdbx_description
1 polymer ?
#
loop_
_entity_poly.entity_id
_entity_poly.type
_entity_poly.pdbx_seq_one_letter_code
_entity_poly.pdbx_strand_id
1 'polypeptide(L)'
;MTTVTTAVDQTAPSVSDTVTELSSLRRGARARIHSISTTRGTGLARRLADLGLEPGRVIEVGRRAPLGDPTVYRVADYELGLRRREADLVLVEVVA
;
A
#
# COMPACT_ATOMS: atom_id res chain seq x y z
N MET A 1 10.89 -29.38 -21.73
CA MET A 1 10.95 -27.96 -21.32
C MET A 1 9.58 -27.62 -20.75
N THR A 2 9.40 -27.84 -19.45
CA THR A 2 8.08 -27.82 -18.81
C THR A 2 7.92 -26.52 -18.02
N THR A 3 6.84 -25.82 -18.36
CA THR A 3 6.16 -24.70 -17.72
C THR A 3 6.44 -24.45 -16.24
N VAL A 4 6.69 -23.17 -15.89
CA VAL A 4 6.29 -22.62 -14.59
C VAL A 4 5.49 -21.35 -14.85
N THR A 5 4.17 -21.52 -14.80
CA THR A 5 3.17 -20.49 -14.56
C THR A 5 3.35 -20.03 -13.11
N THR A 6 3.85 -18.82 -12.89
CA THR A 6 3.88 -18.26 -11.53
C THR A 6 2.49 -17.71 -11.21
N ALA A 7 1.81 -18.45 -10.35
CA ALA A 7 0.50 -18.15 -9.81
C ALA A 7 0.49 -16.77 -9.15
N VAL A 8 -0.36 -15.90 -9.70
CA VAL A 8 -0.96 -14.76 -9.04
C VAL A 8 -2.09 -15.28 -8.15
N ASP A 9 -1.81 -15.63 -6.91
CA ASP A 9 -2.87 -15.68 -5.88
C ASP A 9 -2.29 -15.74 -4.48
N GLN A 10 -2.40 -14.64 -3.74
CA GLN A 10 -2.48 -14.69 -2.29
C GLN A 10 -3.58 -13.73 -1.84
N THR A 11 -4.80 -14.24 -1.83
CA THR A 11 -5.90 -13.73 -1.00
C THR A 11 -6.33 -14.85 -0.07
N ALA A 12 -6.01 -14.76 1.22
CA ALA A 12 -6.97 -15.04 2.28
C ALA A 12 -6.47 -14.52 3.65
N PRO A 13 -7.38 -13.99 4.49
CA PRO A 13 -7.06 -13.15 5.65
C PRO A 13 -7.19 -13.93 6.97
N SER A 14 -6.20 -13.82 7.86
CA SER A 14 -6.27 -14.34 9.23
C SER A 14 -6.37 -13.18 10.22
N VAL A 15 -7.56 -13.02 10.79
CA VAL A 15 -7.91 -12.11 11.90
C VAL A 15 -6.92 -12.22 13.06
N SER A 16 -6.01 -11.25 13.17
CA SER A 16 -5.29 -10.79 14.37
C SER A 16 -4.30 -9.73 13.89
N ASP A 17 -4.56 -8.43 14.11
CA ASP A 17 -3.60 -7.33 13.79
C ASP A 17 -2.88 -7.46 12.42
N THR A 18 -3.65 -7.71 11.36
CA THR A 18 -3.07 -8.13 10.08
C THR A 18 -2.52 -6.92 9.32
N VAL A 19 -1.20 -6.72 9.42
CA VAL A 19 -0.46 -5.84 8.54
C VAL A 19 -0.63 -6.32 7.09
N THR A 20 -1.07 -5.42 6.21
CA THR A 20 -1.45 -5.70 4.82
C THR A 20 -0.91 -4.61 3.90
N GLU A 21 -0.80 -4.87 2.61
CA GLU A 21 -0.36 -3.88 1.62
C GLU A 21 -1.43 -2.81 1.36
N LEU A 22 -1.00 -1.55 1.26
CA LEU A 22 -1.88 -0.41 0.99
C LEU A 22 -2.67 -0.56 -0.32
N SER A 23 -2.11 -1.23 -1.33
CA SER A 23 -2.75 -1.44 -2.63
C SER A 23 -3.96 -2.39 -2.59
N SER A 24 -3.98 -3.31 -1.63
CA SER A 24 -5.06 -4.30 -1.48
C SER A 24 -6.28 -3.73 -0.75
N LEU A 25 -6.12 -2.59 -0.08
CA LEU A 25 -7.20 -1.93 0.64
C LEU A 25 -8.32 -1.45 -0.29
N ARG A 26 -9.54 -1.53 0.22
CA ARG A 26 -10.73 -1.00 -0.46
C ARG A 26 -10.75 0.52 -0.40
N ARG A 27 -11.35 1.13 -1.43
CA ARG A 27 -11.61 2.57 -1.44
C ARG A 27 -12.46 2.97 -0.23
N GLY A 28 -12.10 4.06 0.42
CA GLY A 28 -12.71 4.54 1.66
C GLY A 28 -12.20 3.87 2.94
N ALA A 29 -11.34 2.84 2.85
CA ALA A 29 -10.74 2.23 4.02
C ALA A 29 -9.68 3.16 4.63
N ARG A 30 -9.59 3.15 5.96
CA ARG A 30 -8.54 3.82 6.73
C ARG A 30 -7.59 2.79 7.28
N ALA A 31 -6.31 3.10 7.22
CA ALA A 31 -5.26 2.25 7.76
C ALA A 31 -4.13 3.10 8.34
N ARG A 32 -3.34 2.51 9.21
CA ARG A 32 -2.18 3.12 9.83
C ARG A 32 -0.94 2.51 9.19
N ILE A 33 0.00 3.35 8.75
CA ILE A 33 1.25 2.87 8.19
C ILE A 33 2.03 2.12 9.27
N HIS A 34 2.37 0.87 9.01
CA HIS A 34 3.18 0.05 9.91
C HIS A 34 4.65 0.12 9.52
N SER A 35 4.97 -0.11 8.25
CA SER A 35 6.33 -0.05 7.72
C SER A 35 6.36 0.07 6.19
N ILE A 36 7.53 0.37 5.62
CA ILE A 36 7.74 0.35 4.17
C ILE A 36 8.70 -0.78 3.83
N SER A 37 8.26 -1.68 2.96
CA SER A 37 9.07 -2.77 2.44
C SER A 37 10.19 -2.26 1.53
N THR A 38 11.38 -2.84 1.68
CA THR A 38 12.57 -2.51 0.88
C THR A 38 12.83 -3.53 -0.24
N THR A 39 11.90 -4.44 -0.50
CA THR A 39 12.05 -5.52 -1.51
C THR A 39 12.38 -5.01 -2.92
N ARG A 40 11.90 -3.82 -3.29
CA ARG A 40 12.18 -3.17 -4.60
C ARG A 40 13.39 -2.24 -4.57
N GLY A 41 14.17 -2.23 -3.49
CA GLY A 41 15.33 -1.38 -3.28
C GLY A 41 15.09 -0.25 -2.27
N THR A 42 16.16 0.12 -1.57
CA THR A 42 16.13 1.12 -0.49
C THR A 42 15.86 2.55 -0.97
N GLY A 43 16.22 2.88 -2.22
CA GLY A 43 16.02 4.22 -2.78
C GLY A 43 14.54 4.62 -2.90
N LEU A 44 13.66 3.68 -3.28
CA LEU A 44 12.23 3.93 -3.37
C LEU A 44 11.59 4.04 -1.98
N ALA A 45 11.94 3.14 -1.07
CA ALA A 45 11.45 3.18 0.31
C ALA A 45 11.84 4.49 1.00
N ARG A 46 13.09 4.95 0.82
CA ARG A 46 13.57 6.23 1.35
C ARG A 46 12.79 7.40 0.76
N ARG A 47 12.57 7.42 -0.55
CA ARG A 47 11.76 8.46 -1.19
C ARG A 47 10.32 8.51 -0.68
N LEU A 48 9.71 7.35 -0.41
CA LEU A 48 8.38 7.27 0.17
C LEU A 48 8.37 7.84 1.60
N ALA A 49 9.38 7.52 2.41
CA ALA A 49 9.56 8.11 3.74
C ALA A 49 9.78 9.64 3.67
N ASP A 50 10.62 10.12 2.74
CA ASP A 50 10.88 11.55 2.51
C ASP A 50 9.61 12.32 2.08
N LEU A 51 8.63 11.64 1.47
CA LEU A 51 7.31 12.20 1.14
C LEU A 51 6.36 12.26 2.34
N GLY A 52 6.74 11.72 3.50
CA GLY A 52 5.94 11.72 4.73
C GLY A 52 5.10 10.46 4.95
N LEU A 53 5.39 9.37 4.23
CA LEU A 53 4.83 8.04 4.51
C LEU A 53 5.61 7.40 5.66
N GLU A 54 5.38 7.91 6.87
CA GLU A 54 6.07 7.44 8.08
C GLU A 54 5.21 6.45 8.87
N PRO A 55 5.82 5.44 9.53
CA PRO A 55 5.12 4.56 10.45
C PRO A 55 4.33 5.33 11.51
N GLY A 56 3.12 4.87 11.79
CA GLY A 56 2.20 5.46 12.75
C GLY A 56 1.22 6.47 12.15
N ARG A 57 1.43 6.90 10.90
CA ARG A 57 0.55 7.86 10.24
C ARG A 57 -0.70 7.18 9.66
N VAL A 58 -1.84 7.84 9.76
CA VAL A 58 -3.11 7.34 9.20
C VAL A 58 -3.22 7.74 7.74
N ILE A 59 -3.56 6.78 6.91
CA ILE A 59 -3.78 6.89 5.47
C ILE A 59 -5.19 6.40 5.13
N GLU A 60 -5.86 7.14 4.26
CA GLU A 60 -7.19 6.80 3.75
C GLU A 60 -7.11 6.55 2.24
N VAL A 61 -7.74 5.47 1.78
CA VAL A 61 -7.79 5.15 0.35
C VAL A 61 -8.83 6.04 -0.33
N GLY A 62 -8.37 6.99 -1.13
CA GLY A 62 -9.25 7.90 -1.85
C GLY A 62 -9.77 7.33 -3.17
N ARG A 63 -9.54 8.07 -4.24
CA ARG A 63 -10.03 7.74 -5.57
C ARG A 63 -8.97 7.01 -6.40
N ARG A 64 -9.40 6.03 -7.18
CA ARG A 64 -8.57 5.42 -8.23
C ARG A 64 -8.76 6.19 -9.53
N ALA A 65 -7.70 6.33 -10.32
CA ALA A 65 -7.80 6.88 -11.67
C ALA A 65 -8.78 6.05 -12.53
N PRO A 66 -9.43 6.65 -13.56
CA PRO A 66 -10.37 5.93 -14.42
C PRO A 66 -9.74 4.74 -15.17
N LEU A 67 -8.41 4.76 -15.38
CA LEU A 67 -7.64 3.67 -15.98
C LEU A 67 -7.01 2.71 -14.94
N GLY A 68 -7.35 2.85 -13.66
CA GLY A 68 -6.92 1.95 -12.58
C GLY A 68 -5.62 2.32 -11.86
N ASP A 69 -4.75 3.13 -12.46
CA ASP A 69 -3.50 3.63 -11.85
C ASP A 69 -3.24 5.08 -12.28
N PRO A 70 -2.73 5.98 -11.42
CA PRO A 70 -2.42 5.80 -9.99
C PRO A 70 -3.65 5.88 -9.07
N THR A 71 -3.47 5.48 -7.81
CA THR A 71 -4.49 5.64 -6.75
C THR A 71 -4.12 6.82 -5.86
N VAL A 72 -5.10 7.67 -5.57
CA VAL A 72 -4.95 8.80 -4.66
C VAL A 72 -5.22 8.32 -3.25
N TYR A 73 -4.24 8.51 -2.37
CA TYR A 73 -4.33 8.23 -0.94
C TYR A 73 -4.27 9.54 -0.17
N ARG A 74 -5.07 9.66 0.89
CA ARG A 74 -5.04 10.82 1.77
C ARG A 74 -4.22 10.49 2.99
N VAL A 75 -3.11 11.19 3.19
CA VAL A 75 -2.22 11.03 4.33
C VAL A 75 -2.37 12.27 5.21
N ALA A 76 -3.04 12.14 6.35
CA ALA A 76 -3.42 13.28 7.19
C ALA A 76 -4.11 14.41 6.38
N ASP A 77 -3.42 15.55 6.19
CA ASP A 77 -3.94 16.77 5.58
C ASP A 77 -3.61 16.92 4.08
N TYR A 78 -2.91 15.96 3.47
CA TYR A 78 -2.54 16.00 2.06
C TYR A 78 -2.94 14.75 1.29
N GLU A 79 -3.05 14.88 -0.03
CA GLU A 79 -3.32 13.77 -0.94
C GLU A 79 -2.05 13.42 -1.71
N LEU A 80 -1.73 12.13 -1.77
CA LEU A 80 -0.59 11.59 -2.49
C LEU A 80 -1.07 10.56 -3.52
N GLY A 81 -0.74 10.80 -4.78
CA GLY A 81 -0.94 9.83 -5.85
C GLY A 81 0.18 8.81 -5.84
N LEU A 82 -0.10 7.58 -5.39
CA LEU A 82 0.85 6.47 -5.45
C LEU A 82 0.47 5.53 -6.58
N ARG A 83 1.47 5.11 -7.34
CA ARG A 83 1.30 4.00 -8.28
C ARG A 83 1.10 2.70 -7.51
N ARG A 84 0.43 1.73 -8.12
CA ARG A 84 0.18 0.41 -7.51
C ARG A 84 1.47 -0.21 -6.95
N ARG A 85 2.56 -0.18 -7.73
CA ARG A 85 3.89 -0.68 -7.33
C ARG A 85 4.51 -0.01 -6.09
N GLU A 86 4.13 1.23 -5.80
CA GLU A 86 4.59 1.98 -4.63
C GLU A 86 3.71 1.64 -3.44
N ALA A 87 2.40 1.57 -3.64
CA ALA A 87 1.44 1.15 -2.62
C ALA A 87 1.65 -0.31 -2.17
N ASP A 88 2.10 -1.20 -3.08
CA ASP A 88 2.47 -2.59 -2.74
C ASP A 88 3.63 -2.66 -1.73
N LEU A 89 4.44 -1.61 -1.61
CA LEU A 89 5.55 -1.55 -0.64
C LEU A 89 5.13 -1.01 0.72
N VAL A 90 4.01 -0.29 0.80
CA VAL A 90 3.57 0.32 2.05
C VAL A 90 2.71 -0.69 2.80
N LEU A 91 3.22 -1.14 3.93
CA LEU A 91 2.55 -2.05 4.84
C LEU A 91 1.75 -1.23 5.85
N VAL A 92 0.48 -1.54 5.97
CA VAL A 92 -0.50 -0.80 6.75
C VAL A 92 -1.40 -1.73 7.55
N GLU A 93 -1.92 -1.21 8.66
CA GLU A 93 -2.81 -1.91 9.57
C GLU A 93 -4.18 -1.22 9.53
N VAL A 94 -5.25 -1.95 9.25
CA VAL A 94 -6.58 -1.34 9.11
C VAL A 94 -7.07 -0.82 10.45
N VAL A 95 -7.39 0.47 10.52
CA VAL A 95 -7.98 1.12 11.70
C VAL A 95 -9.41 1.52 11.36
N ALA A 96 -10.36 0.90 12.05
CA ALA A 96 -11.80 1.06 11.86
C ALA A 96 -12.28 2.51 12.11
#